data_AF-A0A413JX83-F1
#
_entry.id   AF-A0A413JX83-F1
#
_cell.length_a   1.000
_cell.length_b   1.000
_cell.length_c   1.000
_cell.angle_alpha   90.00
_cell.angle_beta   90.00
_cell.angle_gamma   90.00
#
_symmetry.space_group_name_H-M   'P 1'
#
loop_
_entity.id
_entity.type
_entity.pdbx_description
1 polymer ?
#
loop_
_entity_poly.entity_id
_entity_poly.type
_entity_poly.pdbx_seq_one_letter_code
_entity_poly.pdbx_strand_id
1 'polypeptide(L)'
;MTFEEYLSKLGFLRNPFQQSNADKEIDFLSEYFIKPDYFEDVWGNPYNPSSNIVYAPRGGGKTAQRIMIEKRAKNHSDILTITYTNHDLSCYKSVDDIDLSYHLTYLNRLLLLAFFNRITDPGFNFDFTFSFSERQYIYKIARIYLFDTPASFPNQAMSSLKKIEDYAIDLWNNFKEPIVNVIKQISKSKGLEIDLSSIEIDKKLQQSHKDNFFNIIELLKKTEYKSIIILIDKVDEQSLTGNNPENSFKFISPLLKDLELLETPNVSFKFFLWDSLKPYSTIAARPDRIVSFDLKWETKQLVTMLNKRVESYSRGKVYDFSKMFKDLRSLGRIILFSELSPRDCVRICFRIMSEQFKYNPKDFLFNESVVNNSLRMFSIDKTSELILNKSNLAHLHKTGCVSFTIEELVSNKVAADTPAIRNIINPWTTSEYLKKIGLVSRKNAKSVNEYAFQDVRIAYSTCLNLDIDTFIKQKVRKCPNCKTFFYRDFNKKSYNCPSCNTSIE
;
A
#
# COMPACT_ATOMS: atom_id res chain seq x y z
N MET A 1 -13.53 -7.09 35.02
CA MET A 1 -12.24 -7.19 34.30
C MET A 1 -12.32 -6.24 33.13
N THR A 2 -11.40 -5.30 33.01
CA THR A 2 -11.29 -4.41 31.84
C THR A 2 -10.63 -5.14 30.67
N PHE A 3 -10.70 -4.57 29.46
CA PHE A 3 -10.02 -5.18 28.31
C PHE A 3 -8.49 -5.14 28.47
N GLU A 4 -7.93 -4.09 29.08
CA GLU A 4 -6.50 -3.98 29.37
C GLU A 4 -6.03 -5.04 30.38
N GLU A 5 -6.81 -5.26 31.45
CA GLU A 5 -6.54 -6.35 32.39
C GLU A 5 -6.58 -7.72 31.71
N TYR A 6 -7.54 -7.93 30.80
CA TYR A 6 -7.63 -9.15 30.01
C TYR A 6 -6.38 -9.37 29.13
N LEU A 7 -5.93 -8.33 28.41
CA LEU A 7 -4.71 -8.38 27.60
C LEU A 7 -3.46 -8.67 28.44
N SER A 8 -3.35 -8.04 29.62
CA SER A 8 -2.25 -8.27 30.54
C SER A 8 -2.21 -9.73 31.02
N LYS A 9 -3.38 -10.32 31.30
CA LYS A 9 -3.48 -11.75 31.66
C LYS A 9 -3.16 -12.69 30.50
N LEU A 10 -3.42 -12.28 29.26
CA LEU A 10 -2.93 -12.98 28.07
C LEU A 10 -1.41 -12.82 27.85
N GLY A 11 -0.73 -11.99 28.64
CA GLY A 11 0.72 -11.74 28.56
C GLY A 11 1.11 -10.54 27.71
N PHE A 12 0.16 -9.76 27.20
CA PHE A 12 0.43 -8.62 26.33
C PHE A 12 0.58 -7.31 27.10
N LEU A 13 1.46 -6.44 26.62
CA LEU A 13 1.61 -5.08 27.14
C LEU A 13 0.58 -4.10 26.58
N ARG A 14 0.11 -4.38 25.35
CA ARG A 14 -0.96 -3.66 24.65
C ARG A 14 -1.56 -4.59 23.61
N ASN A 15 -2.70 -4.23 23.05
CA ASN A 15 -3.37 -5.06 22.05
C ASN A 15 -2.50 -5.25 20.79
N PRO A 16 -2.04 -6.47 20.47
CA PRO A 16 -1.22 -6.73 19.30
C PRO A 16 -1.95 -6.52 17.99
N PHE A 17 -3.29 -6.43 17.97
CA PHE A 17 -4.07 -6.32 16.72
C PHE A 17 -4.82 -5.00 16.59
N GLN A 18 -4.52 -4.01 17.45
CA GLN A 18 -5.23 -2.72 17.47
C GLN A 18 -5.11 -1.93 16.17
N GLN A 19 -3.96 -2.00 15.52
CA GLN A 19 -3.65 -1.27 14.28
C GLN A 19 -3.32 -2.28 13.19
N SER A 20 -3.87 -2.07 12.00
CA SER A 20 -3.52 -2.85 10.79
C SER A 20 -2.79 -2.02 9.73
N ASN A 21 -2.54 -0.74 10.03
CA ASN A 21 -1.88 0.20 9.14
C ASN A 21 -0.43 0.38 9.59
N ALA A 22 0.51 0.08 8.71
CA ALA A 22 1.94 0.11 9.02
C ALA A 22 2.43 1.48 9.50
N ASP A 23 1.86 2.59 9.00
CA ASP A 23 2.20 3.94 9.45
C ASP A 23 1.88 4.21 10.93
N LYS A 24 0.97 3.44 11.55
CA LYS A 24 0.60 3.57 12.96
C LYS A 24 1.38 2.62 13.88
N GLU A 25 2.27 1.80 13.32
CA GLU A 25 3.01 0.76 14.03
C GLU A 25 4.52 0.83 13.77
N ILE A 26 5.01 2.02 13.41
CA ILE A 26 6.39 2.21 12.95
C ILE A 26 7.38 1.61 13.96
N ASP A 27 7.17 1.79 15.26
CA ASP A 27 8.07 1.29 16.31
C ASP A 27 8.20 -0.24 16.30
N PHE A 28 7.09 -0.97 16.21
CA PHE A 28 7.05 -2.44 16.27
C PHE A 28 7.29 -3.11 14.93
N LEU A 29 7.07 -2.39 13.82
CA LEU A 29 7.06 -2.98 12.48
C LEU A 29 8.33 -3.78 12.18
N SER A 30 9.50 -3.28 12.59
CA SER A 30 10.78 -3.96 12.37
C SER A 30 10.90 -5.31 13.07
N GLU A 31 10.18 -5.52 14.17
CA GLU A 31 10.24 -6.77 14.95
C GLU A 31 9.43 -7.89 14.29
N TYR A 32 8.32 -7.55 13.63
CA TYR A 32 7.44 -8.53 12.97
C TYR A 32 7.44 -8.49 11.43
N PHE A 33 8.25 -7.61 10.83
CA PHE A 33 8.40 -7.55 9.38
C PHE A 33 8.91 -8.88 8.83
N ILE A 34 8.16 -9.42 7.86
CA ILE A 34 8.58 -10.59 7.08
C ILE A 34 9.16 -10.06 5.78
N LYS A 35 10.49 -10.15 5.68
CA LYS A 35 11.24 -9.71 4.52
C LYS A 35 10.93 -10.61 3.31
N PRO A 36 10.40 -10.07 2.20
CA PRO A 36 10.29 -10.82 0.94
C PRO A 36 11.68 -11.19 0.40
N ASP A 37 11.77 -12.27 -0.37
CA ASP A 37 13.06 -12.77 -0.89
C ASP A 37 13.79 -11.71 -1.72
N TYR A 38 13.05 -10.93 -2.51
CA TYR A 38 13.58 -9.85 -3.34
C TYR A 38 13.90 -8.54 -2.59
N PHE A 39 13.68 -8.46 -1.28
CA PHE A 39 13.80 -7.18 -0.55
C PHE A 39 15.20 -6.57 -0.63
N GLU A 40 16.25 -7.41 -0.67
CA GLU A 40 17.62 -6.90 -0.89
C GLU A 40 17.82 -6.38 -2.31
N ASP A 41 17.16 -6.96 -3.31
CA ASP A 41 17.22 -6.45 -4.69
C ASP A 41 16.48 -5.12 -4.81
N VAL A 42 15.37 -4.96 -4.09
CA VAL A 42 14.65 -3.69 -3.98
C VAL A 42 15.52 -2.64 -3.30
N TRP A 43 16.29 -2.99 -2.25
CA TRP A 43 17.26 -2.08 -1.64
C TRP A 43 18.40 -1.73 -2.61
N GLY A 44 19.05 -2.76 -3.18
CA GLY A 44 20.15 -2.66 -4.14
C GLY A 44 21.45 -2.15 -3.52
N ASN A 45 22.37 -1.68 -4.36
CA ASN A 45 23.51 -0.90 -3.90
C ASN A 45 23.05 0.57 -3.72
N PRO A 46 23.00 1.11 -2.50
CA PRO A 46 22.53 2.49 -2.31
C PRO A 46 23.46 3.52 -2.95
N TYR A 47 24.76 3.23 -3.14
CA TYR A 47 25.73 4.13 -3.75
C TYR A 47 25.82 4.00 -5.27
N ASN A 48 25.12 3.02 -5.85
CA ASN A 48 24.81 2.93 -7.27
C ASN A 48 23.33 2.53 -7.41
N PRO A 49 22.41 3.41 -7.01
CA PRO A 49 21.03 3.05 -6.78
C PRO A 49 20.29 2.87 -8.11
N SER A 50 19.35 1.92 -8.14
CA SER A 50 18.51 1.67 -9.32
C SER A 50 17.03 1.78 -8.97
N SER A 51 16.25 2.27 -9.94
CA SER A 51 14.80 2.36 -9.84
C SER A 51 14.15 0.98 -10.01
N ASN A 52 13.08 0.71 -9.27
CA ASN A 52 12.36 -0.56 -9.33
C ASN A 52 10.89 -0.41 -8.92
N ILE A 53 10.09 -1.41 -9.27
CA ILE A 53 8.66 -1.46 -8.93
C ILE A 53 8.36 -2.70 -8.10
N VAL A 54 7.62 -2.53 -7.01
CA VAL A 54 7.05 -3.59 -6.19
C VAL A 54 5.53 -3.55 -6.35
N TYR A 55 4.98 -4.54 -7.03
CA TYR A 55 3.54 -4.77 -7.12
C TYR A 55 3.05 -5.57 -5.92
N ALA A 56 1.98 -5.12 -5.29
CA ALA A 56 1.33 -5.89 -4.25
C ALA A 56 -0.18 -5.61 -4.15
N PRO A 57 -0.97 -6.60 -3.73
CA PRO A 57 -2.38 -6.38 -3.45
C PRO A 57 -2.57 -5.38 -2.30
N ARG A 58 -3.77 -4.81 -2.21
CA ARG A 58 -4.15 -3.96 -1.07
C ARG A 58 -4.06 -4.75 0.24
N GLY A 59 -3.49 -4.12 1.26
CA GLY A 59 -3.22 -4.80 2.53
C GLY A 59 -2.06 -5.79 2.50
N GLY A 60 -1.39 -5.98 1.35
CA GLY A 60 -0.25 -6.89 1.19
C GLY A 60 1.04 -6.43 1.87
N GLY A 61 1.16 -5.17 2.29
CA GLY A 61 2.37 -4.68 2.98
C GLY A 61 3.28 -3.77 2.15
N LYS A 62 2.76 -3.10 1.11
CA LYS A 62 3.46 -2.04 0.35
C LYS A 62 4.13 -1.01 1.26
N THR A 63 3.31 -0.33 2.07
CA THR A 63 3.76 0.67 3.04
C THR A 63 4.73 0.09 4.08
N ALA A 64 4.58 -1.18 4.46
CA ALA A 64 5.51 -1.82 5.38
C ALA A 64 6.92 -1.95 4.78
N GLN A 65 7.01 -2.38 3.51
CA GLN A 65 8.30 -2.44 2.80
C GLN A 65 8.92 -1.05 2.64
N ARG A 66 8.12 -0.04 2.25
CA ARG A 66 8.57 1.35 2.17
C ARG A 66 9.19 1.84 3.49
N ILE A 67 8.46 1.67 4.61
CA ILE A 67 8.94 2.06 5.94
C ILE A 67 10.23 1.32 6.29
N MET A 68 10.40 0.07 5.84
CA MET A 68 11.60 -0.69 6.14
C MET A 68 12.83 -0.22 5.36
N ILE A 69 12.65 0.22 4.11
CA ILE A 69 13.71 0.91 3.36
C ILE A 69 14.07 2.24 4.02
N GLU A 70 13.05 3.01 4.42
CA GLU A 70 13.23 4.28 5.12
C GLU A 70 14.01 4.10 6.44
N LYS A 71 13.63 3.13 7.27
CA LYS A 71 14.35 2.76 8.51
C LYS A 71 15.78 2.31 8.22
N ARG A 72 16.03 1.52 7.17
CA ARG A 72 17.38 1.11 6.79
C ARG A 72 18.24 2.31 6.38
N ALA A 73 17.70 3.21 5.57
CA ALA A 73 18.38 4.43 5.15
C ALA A 73 18.63 5.42 6.30
N LYS A 74 17.87 5.36 7.40
CA LYS A 74 18.15 6.14 8.62
C LYS A 74 19.49 5.78 9.27
N ASN A 75 20.00 4.56 9.05
CA ASN A 75 21.32 4.16 9.56
C ASN A 75 22.49 4.71 8.72
N HIS A 76 22.21 5.48 7.67
CA HIS A 76 23.19 6.10 6.80
C HIS A 76 22.95 7.61 6.72
N SER A 77 23.92 8.41 7.15
CA SER A 77 23.84 9.88 7.09
C SER A 77 23.92 10.42 5.66
N ASP A 78 24.59 9.69 4.76
CA ASP A 78 24.84 10.06 3.37
C ASP A 78 23.78 9.54 2.38
N ILE A 79 22.69 8.94 2.87
CA ILE A 79 21.53 8.51 2.07
C ILE A 79 20.31 9.34 2.45
N LEU A 80 19.76 10.08 1.50
CA LEU A 80 18.51 10.81 1.64
C LEU A 80 17.33 9.95 1.18
N THR A 81 16.23 9.95 1.94
CA THR A 81 14.97 9.34 1.52
C THR A 81 13.88 10.40 1.40
N ILE A 82 13.15 10.41 0.28
CA ILE A 82 11.99 11.26 0.05
C ILE A 82 10.76 10.36 -0.08
N THR A 83 9.83 10.41 0.88
CA THR A 83 8.55 9.70 0.77
C THR A 83 7.58 10.53 -0.08
N TYR A 84 7.03 9.93 -1.13
CA TYR A 84 6.17 10.57 -2.13
C TYR A 84 4.77 9.93 -2.08
N THR A 85 3.91 10.41 -1.18
CA THR A 85 2.58 9.82 -0.92
C THR A 85 1.43 10.82 -0.74
N ASN A 86 1.70 12.02 -0.22
CA ASN A 86 0.65 12.93 0.25
C ASN A 86 0.42 14.05 -0.74
N HIS A 87 -0.49 13.83 -1.69
CA HIS A 87 -0.79 14.75 -2.78
C HIS A 87 -2.03 15.59 -2.45
N ASP A 88 -1.93 16.89 -2.69
CA ASP A 88 -3.08 17.77 -2.71
C ASP A 88 -3.44 17.96 -4.17
N LEU A 89 -4.55 17.35 -4.53
CA LEU A 89 -5.10 17.37 -5.88
C LEU A 89 -6.41 18.18 -5.93
N SER A 90 -6.72 18.97 -4.89
CA SER A 90 -8.00 19.67 -4.78
C SER A 90 -8.23 20.70 -5.89
N CYS A 91 -7.15 21.20 -6.51
CA CYS A 91 -7.20 22.14 -7.63
C CYS A 91 -7.40 21.46 -9.00
N TYR A 92 -7.35 20.13 -9.07
CA TYR A 92 -7.52 19.38 -10.30
C TYR A 92 -8.92 18.78 -10.39
N LYS A 93 -9.50 18.76 -11.59
CA LYS A 93 -10.83 18.18 -11.82
C LYS A 93 -10.75 16.70 -12.17
N SER A 94 -9.76 16.33 -12.97
CA SER A 94 -9.48 14.96 -13.35
C SER A 94 -8.03 14.59 -13.09
N VAL A 95 -7.77 13.28 -12.97
CA VAL A 95 -6.41 12.73 -12.96
C VAL A 95 -5.69 12.98 -14.28
N ASP A 96 -6.43 13.16 -15.38
CA ASP A 96 -5.86 13.47 -16.70
C ASP A 96 -5.21 14.86 -16.74
N ASP A 97 -5.55 15.75 -15.80
CA ASP A 97 -4.97 17.09 -15.68
C ASP A 97 -3.60 17.06 -14.96
N ILE A 98 -3.17 15.89 -14.47
CA ILE A 98 -1.93 15.72 -13.72
C ILE A 98 -0.83 15.27 -14.67
N ASP A 99 0.15 16.14 -14.88
CA ASP A 99 1.26 15.94 -15.80
C ASP A 99 2.60 15.80 -15.07
N LEU A 100 3.68 15.64 -15.84
CA LEU A 100 5.04 15.57 -15.30
C LEU A 100 5.42 16.85 -14.54
N SER A 101 4.92 18.02 -14.95
CA SER A 101 5.18 19.30 -14.31
C SER A 101 4.68 19.33 -12.87
N TYR A 102 3.49 18.78 -12.61
CA TYR A 102 2.98 18.60 -11.25
C TYR A 102 3.94 17.76 -10.39
N HIS A 103 4.32 16.58 -10.88
CA HIS A 103 5.17 15.67 -10.12
C HIS A 103 6.53 16.28 -9.79
N LEU A 104 7.18 16.90 -10.78
CA LEU A 104 8.47 17.54 -10.61
C LEU A 104 8.40 18.78 -9.73
N THR A 105 7.33 19.57 -9.82
CA THR A 105 7.11 20.69 -8.90
C THR A 105 7.04 20.20 -7.46
N TYR A 106 6.28 19.14 -7.21
CA TYR A 106 6.16 18.58 -5.87
C TYR A 106 7.47 17.96 -5.37
N LEU A 107 8.16 17.18 -6.20
CA LEU A 107 9.47 16.59 -5.86
C LEU A 107 10.53 17.66 -5.59
N ASN A 108 10.63 18.70 -6.43
CA ASN A 108 11.59 19.78 -6.27
C ASN A 108 11.38 20.53 -4.95
N ARG A 109 10.12 20.74 -4.55
CA ARG A 109 9.82 21.30 -3.23
C ARG A 109 10.33 20.42 -2.08
N LEU A 110 10.06 19.11 -2.13
CA LEU A 110 10.53 18.17 -1.10
C LEU A 110 12.06 18.08 -1.05
N LEU A 111 12.72 18.03 -2.20
CA LEU A 111 14.18 18.00 -2.31
C LEU A 111 14.81 19.29 -1.77
N LEU A 112 14.23 20.45 -2.06
CA LEU A 112 14.73 21.71 -1.52
C LEU A 112 14.56 21.81 -0.01
N LEU A 113 13.44 21.32 0.55
CA LEU A 113 13.30 21.25 2.00
C LEU A 113 14.37 20.35 2.64
N ALA A 114 14.66 19.20 2.03
CA ALA A 114 15.75 18.33 2.47
C ALA A 114 17.13 19.00 2.33
N PHE A 115 17.35 19.78 1.28
CA PHE A 115 18.55 20.58 1.07
C PHE A 115 18.71 21.63 2.18
N PHE A 116 17.66 22.44 2.43
CA PHE A 116 17.69 23.48 3.45
C PHE A 116 17.94 22.89 4.84
N ASN A 117 17.32 21.76 5.16
CA ASN A 117 17.57 21.03 6.41
C ASN A 117 19.03 20.62 6.60
N ARG A 118 19.73 20.31 5.51
CA ARG A 118 21.13 19.87 5.58
C ARG A 118 22.08 21.05 5.76
N ILE A 119 21.80 22.18 5.11
CA ILE A 119 22.68 23.36 5.19
C ILE A 119 22.47 24.19 6.46
N THR A 120 21.37 23.97 7.19
CA THR A 120 21.13 24.59 8.49
C THR A 120 21.84 23.87 9.65
N ASP A 121 22.47 22.72 9.37
CA ASP A 121 23.37 22.06 10.32
C ASP A 121 24.50 23.05 10.72
N PRO A 122 24.70 23.35 12.01
CA PRO A 122 25.74 24.28 12.46
C PRO A 122 27.16 23.92 11.99
N GLY A 123 27.41 22.63 11.69
CA GLY A 123 28.69 22.17 11.16
C GLY A 123 28.87 22.40 9.65
N PHE A 124 27.83 22.80 8.93
CA PHE A 124 27.87 22.94 7.47
C PHE A 124 28.37 24.31 7.04
N ASN A 125 29.50 24.35 6.33
CA ASN A 125 30.05 25.61 5.81
C ASN A 125 29.44 25.94 4.42
N PHE A 126 28.30 26.61 4.44
CA PHE A 126 27.57 27.01 3.23
C PHE A 126 28.39 27.91 2.29
N ASP A 127 29.10 28.89 2.84
CA ASP A 127 29.87 29.86 2.06
C ASP A 127 31.13 29.26 1.43
N PHE A 128 31.67 28.18 1.99
CA PHE A 128 32.77 27.46 1.36
C PHE A 128 32.27 26.46 0.30
N THR A 129 31.13 25.82 0.56
CA THR A 129 30.65 24.70 -0.28
C THR A 129 30.04 25.16 -1.60
N PHE A 130 29.32 26.28 -1.61
CA PHE A 130 28.61 26.78 -2.79
C PHE A 130 29.26 28.06 -3.32
N SER A 131 29.50 28.10 -4.63
CA SER A 131 29.99 29.31 -5.32
C SER A 131 28.92 30.41 -5.33
N PHE A 132 29.32 31.65 -5.61
CA PHE A 132 28.39 32.78 -5.65
C PHE A 132 27.22 32.56 -6.63
N SER A 133 27.51 32.07 -7.84
CA SER A 133 26.48 31.77 -8.85
C SER A 133 25.52 30.68 -8.39
N GLU A 134 26.01 29.65 -7.70
CA GLU A 134 25.17 28.59 -7.13
C GLU A 134 24.28 29.11 -6.02
N ARG A 135 24.77 30.01 -5.17
CA ARG A 135 23.91 30.62 -4.14
C ARG A 135 22.82 31.49 -4.76
N GLN A 136 23.11 32.23 -5.82
CA GLN A 136 22.08 32.96 -6.58
C GLN A 136 21.05 31.99 -7.19
N TYR A 137 21.51 30.85 -7.70
CA TYR A 137 20.62 29.82 -8.24
C TYR A 137 19.74 29.19 -7.16
N ILE A 138 20.30 28.84 -5.99
CA ILE A 138 19.56 28.37 -4.80
C ILE A 138 18.45 29.35 -4.43
N TYR A 139 18.74 30.65 -4.44
CA TYR A 139 17.72 31.68 -4.20
C TYR A 139 16.62 31.67 -5.27
N LYS A 140 16.99 31.57 -6.56
CA LYS A 140 16.02 31.52 -7.67
C LYS A 140 15.08 30.33 -7.56
N ILE A 141 15.60 29.12 -7.35
CA ILE A 141 14.78 27.90 -7.23
C ILE A 141 13.93 27.92 -5.94
N ALA A 142 14.45 28.48 -4.84
CA ALA A 142 13.66 28.68 -3.64
C ALA A 142 12.46 29.60 -3.89
N ARG A 143 12.64 30.69 -4.66
CA ARG A 143 11.53 31.55 -5.09
C ARG A 143 10.52 30.83 -5.96
N ILE A 144 10.97 30.03 -6.93
CA ILE A 144 10.08 29.30 -7.84
C ILE A 144 9.23 28.27 -7.08
N TYR A 145 9.86 27.49 -6.20
CA TYR A 145 9.20 26.32 -5.62
C TYR A 145 8.57 26.59 -4.26
N LEU A 146 9.10 27.53 -3.46
CA LEU A 146 8.79 27.61 -2.04
C LEU A 146 8.11 28.92 -1.60
N PHE A 147 8.07 29.96 -2.46
CA PHE A 147 7.33 31.19 -2.15
C PHE A 147 5.83 31.08 -2.49
N ASP A 148 5.48 30.50 -3.65
CA ASP A 148 4.09 30.29 -4.08
C ASP A 148 3.63 28.85 -3.79
N THR A 149 3.84 28.37 -2.56
CA THR A 149 3.38 27.04 -2.14
C THR A 149 1.92 27.03 -1.71
N PRO A 150 1.14 26.01 -2.09
CA PRO A 150 -0.18 25.78 -1.52
C PRO A 150 -0.13 25.70 0.01
N ALA A 151 -1.15 26.21 0.69
CA ALA A 151 -1.24 26.16 2.16
C ALA A 151 -1.26 24.73 2.73
N SER A 152 -1.56 23.72 1.89
CA SER A 152 -1.55 22.29 2.23
C SER A 152 -0.15 21.66 2.20
N PHE A 153 0.79 22.25 1.46
CA PHE A 153 2.14 21.72 1.27
C PHE A 153 2.94 21.48 2.57
N PRO A 154 2.83 22.30 3.64
CA PRO A 154 3.59 22.08 4.88
C PRO A 154 3.25 20.74 5.54
N ASN A 155 1.95 20.44 5.66
CA ASN A 155 1.47 19.18 6.22
C ASN A 155 1.90 17.98 5.35
N GLN A 156 1.97 18.17 4.04
CA GLN A 156 2.49 17.15 3.13
C GLN A 156 3.99 16.91 3.35
N ALA A 157 4.78 17.97 3.42
CA ALA A 157 6.22 17.90 3.59
C ALA A 157 6.63 17.15 4.87
N MET A 158 5.95 17.41 5.99
CA MET A 158 6.20 16.73 7.27
C MET A 158 6.12 15.20 7.12
N SER A 159 5.07 14.71 6.49
CA SER A 159 4.83 13.28 6.32
C SER A 159 5.77 12.62 5.31
N SER A 160 6.27 13.42 4.37
CA SER A 160 7.14 13.00 3.26
C SER A 160 8.62 12.93 3.66
N LEU A 161 8.99 13.65 4.73
CA LEU A 161 10.37 13.77 5.20
C LEU A 161 10.54 13.18 6.62
N LYS A 162 10.06 11.95 6.89
CA LYS A 162 10.06 11.34 8.25
C LYS A 162 11.42 11.20 8.98
N LYS A 163 12.54 11.62 8.38
CA LYS A 163 13.78 11.92 9.13
C LYS A 163 13.62 13.16 10.03
N ILE A 164 12.56 13.95 9.83
CA ILE A 164 12.48 15.39 10.11
C ILE A 164 11.07 15.73 10.67
N GLU A 165 10.45 14.85 11.46
CA GLU A 165 9.07 15.06 11.94
C GLU A 165 8.97 16.29 12.87
N ASP A 166 10.01 16.57 13.66
CA ASP A 166 10.04 17.74 14.55
C ASP A 166 10.60 19.00 13.85
N TYR A 167 11.59 18.84 12.96
CA TYR A 167 12.28 19.98 12.36
C TYR A 167 11.57 20.52 11.11
N ALA A 168 10.74 19.75 10.38
CA ALA A 168 10.11 20.23 9.13
C ALA A 168 9.02 21.28 9.37
N ILE A 169 8.30 21.21 10.50
CA ILE A 169 7.36 22.27 10.92
C ILE A 169 8.13 23.54 11.26
N ASP A 170 9.19 23.43 12.05
CA ASP A 170 10.02 24.57 12.42
C ASP A 170 10.73 25.14 11.19
N LEU A 171 11.22 24.30 10.28
CA LEU A 171 11.79 24.73 8.99
C LEU A 171 10.74 25.37 8.10
N TRP A 172 9.45 25.00 8.18
CA TRP A 172 8.38 25.62 7.40
C TRP A 172 7.91 26.95 8.01
N ASN A 173 7.61 26.95 9.31
CA ASN A 173 7.17 28.13 10.06
C ASN A 173 8.27 29.18 10.11
N ASN A 174 9.51 28.73 10.30
CA ASN A 174 10.69 29.56 10.21
C ASN A 174 11.24 29.59 8.80
N PHE A 175 10.63 29.00 7.76
CA PHE A 175 11.21 28.89 6.41
C PHE A 175 11.71 30.21 5.82
N LYS A 176 11.00 31.28 6.17
CA LYS A 176 11.41 32.64 5.86
C LYS A 176 12.79 32.94 6.46
N GLU A 177 13.13 32.48 7.65
CA GLU A 177 14.43 32.66 8.31
C GLU A 177 15.61 31.90 7.67
N PRO A 178 15.62 30.59 7.36
CA PRO A 178 16.71 29.96 6.60
C PRO A 178 16.87 30.55 5.21
N ILE A 179 15.78 30.84 4.48
CA ILE A 179 15.87 31.59 3.23
C ILE A 179 16.47 32.97 3.47
N VAL A 180 15.99 33.72 4.47
CA VAL A 180 16.50 35.04 4.83
C VAL A 180 17.96 34.97 5.31
N ASN A 181 18.39 33.89 5.94
CA ASN A 181 19.76 33.68 6.39
C ASN A 181 20.66 33.33 5.21
N VAL A 182 20.19 32.52 4.27
CA VAL A 182 20.87 32.29 2.98
C VAL A 182 20.94 33.59 2.18
N ILE A 183 19.86 34.39 2.12
CA ILE A 183 19.83 35.74 1.53
C ILE A 183 20.84 36.66 2.23
N LYS A 184 20.88 36.67 3.57
CA LYS A 184 21.83 37.44 4.37
C LYS A 184 23.27 36.99 4.13
N GLN A 185 23.53 35.69 4.00
CA GLN A 185 24.85 35.12 3.71
C GLN A 185 25.30 35.46 2.28
N ILE A 186 24.40 35.35 1.29
CA ILE A 186 24.61 35.82 -0.09
C ILE A 186 24.99 37.30 -0.10
N SER A 187 24.27 38.13 0.65
CA SER A 187 24.51 39.58 0.74
C SER A 187 25.83 39.92 1.47
N LYS A 188 26.14 39.25 2.59
CA LYS A 188 27.39 39.45 3.36
C LYS A 188 28.66 39.09 2.58
N SER A 189 28.61 38.05 1.76
CA SER A 189 29.78 37.55 1.00
C SER A 189 30.32 38.51 -0.07
N LYS A 190 29.66 39.66 -0.33
CA LYS A 190 30.10 40.66 -1.32
C LYS A 190 30.62 41.98 -0.76
N GLY A 191 30.53 42.24 0.54
CA GLY A 191 30.86 43.59 1.07
C GLY A 191 30.01 44.74 0.49
N LEU A 192 28.93 44.39 -0.24
CA LEU A 192 27.95 45.28 -0.84
C LEU A 192 26.60 44.65 -0.53
N GLU A 193 25.70 45.40 0.11
CA GLU A 193 24.30 45.01 0.23
C GLU A 193 23.73 44.82 -1.17
N ILE A 194 23.67 43.57 -1.63
CA ILE A 194 22.95 43.26 -2.87
C ILE A 194 21.47 43.31 -2.49
N ASP A 195 20.75 44.28 -3.04
CA ASP A 195 19.30 44.28 -2.95
C ASP A 195 18.73 43.15 -3.82
N LEU A 196 18.60 41.97 -3.22
CA LEU A 196 18.10 40.73 -3.84
C LEU A 196 16.62 40.84 -4.28
N SER A 197 15.91 41.92 -3.89
CA SER A 197 14.58 42.24 -4.41
C SER A 197 14.59 42.73 -5.86
N SER A 198 15.73 43.27 -6.33
CA SER A 198 15.97 43.72 -7.71
C SER A 198 16.33 42.62 -8.70
N ILE A 199 16.54 41.38 -8.23
CA ILE A 199 16.67 40.23 -9.12
C ILE A 199 15.27 39.91 -9.67
N GLU A 200 14.95 40.52 -10.82
CA GLU A 200 13.81 40.13 -11.62
C GLU A 200 13.93 38.64 -11.96
N ILE A 201 12.92 37.85 -11.60
CA ILE A 201 12.82 36.48 -12.08
C ILE A 201 12.45 36.61 -13.54
N ASP A 202 13.45 36.61 -14.41
CA ASP A 202 13.22 36.62 -15.84
C ASP A 202 12.43 35.36 -16.22
N LYS A 203 11.13 35.53 -16.48
CA LYS A 203 10.21 34.46 -16.86
C LYS A 203 10.66 33.75 -18.13
N LYS A 204 11.48 34.40 -18.97
CA LYS A 204 12.01 33.83 -20.23
C LYS A 204 13.26 32.95 -20.03
N LEU A 205 13.86 32.95 -18.84
CA LEU A 205 15.02 32.12 -18.47
C LEU A 205 14.68 31.09 -17.38
N GLN A 206 13.41 30.71 -17.24
CA GLN A 206 13.02 29.61 -16.35
C GLN A 206 13.40 28.27 -17.00
N GLN A 207 14.44 27.64 -16.46
CA GLN A 207 14.75 26.23 -16.70
C GLN A 207 13.52 25.37 -16.42
N SER A 208 13.37 24.25 -17.14
CA SER A 208 12.23 23.36 -16.94
C SER A 208 12.21 22.80 -15.51
N HIS A 209 11.06 22.31 -15.04
CA HIS A 209 11.00 21.64 -13.74
C HIS A 209 11.95 20.43 -13.66
N LYS A 210 12.25 19.81 -14.79
CA LYS A 210 13.16 18.68 -14.92
C LYS A 210 14.63 19.09 -14.80
N ASP A 211 15.02 20.16 -15.47
CA ASP A 211 16.38 20.71 -15.33
C ASP A 211 16.63 21.15 -13.88
N ASN A 212 15.63 21.79 -13.26
CA ASN A 212 15.73 22.17 -11.86
C ASN A 212 15.83 20.95 -10.94
N PHE A 213 15.13 19.86 -11.24
CA PHE A 213 15.27 18.61 -10.50
C PHE A 213 16.73 18.15 -10.54
N PHE A 214 17.34 18.03 -11.73
CA PHE A 214 18.75 17.62 -11.85
C PHE A 214 19.71 18.56 -11.13
N ASN A 215 19.50 19.88 -11.25
CA ASN A 215 20.36 20.84 -10.56
C ASN A 215 20.22 20.76 -9.03
N ILE A 216 19.00 20.53 -8.50
CA ILE A 216 18.80 20.31 -7.07
C ILE A 216 19.50 19.03 -6.60
N ILE A 217 19.49 17.96 -7.39
CA ILE A 217 20.25 16.74 -7.10
C ILE A 217 21.75 17.03 -7.00
N GLU A 218 22.32 17.81 -7.93
CA GLU A 218 23.73 18.21 -7.88
C GLU A 218 24.06 19.08 -6.65
N LEU A 219 23.15 19.98 -6.26
CA LEU A 219 23.32 20.76 -5.02
C LEU A 219 23.29 19.86 -3.77
N LEU A 220 22.39 18.88 -3.71
CA LEU A 220 22.31 17.90 -2.62
C LEU A 220 23.56 17.01 -2.55
N LYS A 221 24.20 16.68 -3.68
CA LYS A 221 25.47 15.95 -3.67
C LYS A 221 26.58 16.72 -2.95
N LYS A 222 26.61 18.04 -3.11
CA LYS A 222 27.56 18.91 -2.40
C LYS A 222 27.28 18.99 -0.89
N THR A 223 26.12 18.55 -0.42
CA THR A 223 25.79 18.49 1.02
C THR A 223 26.08 17.12 1.65
N GLU A 224 27.00 16.36 1.03
CA GLU A 224 27.49 15.03 1.43
C GLU A 224 26.49 13.88 1.23
N TYR A 225 25.31 14.13 0.65
CA TYR A 225 24.45 13.03 0.21
C TYR A 225 25.05 12.35 -1.01
N LYS A 226 25.31 11.04 -0.91
CA LYS A 226 25.80 10.22 -2.03
C LYS A 226 24.68 9.52 -2.79
N SER A 227 23.48 9.48 -2.20
CA SER A 227 22.34 8.78 -2.74
C SER A 227 21.02 9.41 -2.30
N ILE A 228 20.06 9.44 -3.20
CA ILE A 228 18.70 9.91 -2.96
C ILE A 228 17.73 8.82 -3.39
N ILE A 229 16.92 8.33 -2.45
CA ILE A 229 15.91 7.30 -2.68
C ILE A 229 14.53 7.94 -2.57
N ILE A 230 13.82 8.01 -3.70
CA ILE A 230 12.44 8.48 -3.79
C ILE A 230 11.52 7.27 -3.62
N LEU A 231 10.69 7.31 -2.59
CA LEU A 231 9.83 6.22 -2.15
C LEU A 231 8.37 6.55 -2.49
N ILE A 232 7.84 5.94 -3.55
CA ILE A 232 6.49 6.23 -4.06
C ILE A 232 5.51 5.19 -3.51
N ASP A 233 4.47 5.60 -2.79
CA ASP A 233 3.45 4.71 -2.22
C ASP A 233 2.09 5.42 -2.21
N LYS A 234 1.01 4.70 -1.91
CA LYS A 234 -0.37 5.22 -1.81
C LYS A 234 -0.92 5.90 -3.07
N VAL A 235 -0.38 5.55 -4.24
CA VAL A 235 -0.90 6.03 -5.54
C VAL A 235 -2.40 5.72 -5.71
N ASP A 236 -2.88 4.59 -5.20
CA ASP A 236 -4.27 4.18 -5.28
C ASP A 236 -5.20 4.78 -4.20
N GLU A 237 -4.65 5.57 -3.27
CA GLU A 237 -5.37 6.16 -2.13
C GLU A 237 -5.55 7.69 -2.26
N GLN A 238 -5.30 8.27 -3.44
CA GLN A 238 -5.43 9.71 -3.69
C GLN A 238 -6.89 10.11 -3.98
N SER A 239 -7.21 11.39 -3.76
CA SER A 239 -8.57 11.92 -3.94
C SER A 239 -9.14 11.72 -5.35
N LEU A 240 -8.29 11.77 -6.38
CA LEU A 240 -8.70 11.59 -7.79
C LEU A 240 -8.48 10.17 -8.33
N THR A 241 -7.76 9.30 -7.61
CA THR A 241 -7.52 7.92 -8.05
C THR A 241 -8.59 6.96 -7.54
N GLY A 242 -9.22 7.27 -6.41
CA GLY A 242 -10.52 6.71 -6.01
C GLY A 242 -10.60 5.18 -6.03
N ASN A 243 -9.50 4.49 -5.69
CA ASN A 243 -9.36 3.04 -5.77
C ASN A 243 -9.53 2.42 -7.18
N ASN A 244 -9.48 3.22 -8.25
CA ASN A 244 -9.58 2.78 -9.64
C ASN A 244 -8.17 2.52 -10.23
N PRO A 245 -7.89 1.30 -10.76
CA PRO A 245 -6.57 0.96 -11.32
C PRO A 245 -6.11 1.88 -12.45
N GLU A 246 -7.02 2.26 -13.35
CA GLU A 246 -6.72 3.11 -14.51
C GLU A 246 -6.36 4.52 -14.06
N ASN A 247 -7.16 5.14 -13.20
CA ASN A 247 -6.85 6.47 -12.67
C ASN A 247 -5.55 6.45 -11.85
N SER A 248 -5.35 5.42 -11.04
CA SER A 248 -4.10 5.22 -10.28
C SER A 248 -2.89 5.15 -11.21
N PHE A 249 -3.01 4.42 -12.32
CA PHE A 249 -1.96 4.35 -13.33
C PHE A 249 -1.75 5.70 -14.04
N LYS A 250 -2.83 6.36 -14.50
CA LYS A 250 -2.77 7.67 -15.16
C LYS A 250 -2.01 8.68 -14.31
N PHE A 251 -2.33 8.74 -13.01
CA PHE A 251 -1.65 9.59 -12.04
C PHE A 251 -0.14 9.37 -12.02
N ILE A 252 0.35 8.13 -11.93
CA ILE A 252 1.79 7.88 -11.78
C ILE A 252 2.54 7.70 -13.10
N SER A 253 1.82 7.51 -14.21
CA SER A 253 2.40 7.22 -15.52
C SER A 253 3.38 8.26 -16.05
N PRO A 254 3.26 9.59 -15.78
CA PRO A 254 4.25 10.56 -16.24
C PRO A 254 5.64 10.29 -15.66
N LEU A 255 5.73 9.90 -14.39
CA LEU A 255 7.01 9.51 -13.76
C LEU A 255 7.51 8.15 -14.26
N LEU A 256 6.63 7.16 -14.39
CA LEU A 256 7.02 5.80 -14.84
C LEU A 256 7.56 5.76 -16.28
N LYS A 257 7.19 6.72 -17.12
CA LYS A 257 7.60 6.77 -18.54
C LYS A 257 8.89 7.55 -18.77
N ASP A 258 9.34 8.35 -17.81
CA ASP A 258 10.50 9.22 -17.97
C ASP A 258 11.80 8.50 -17.56
N LEU A 259 12.41 7.77 -18.50
CA LEU A 259 13.64 7.01 -18.24
C LEU A 259 14.81 7.89 -17.80
N GLU A 260 14.88 9.13 -18.25
CA GLU A 260 15.96 10.04 -17.88
C GLU A 260 15.91 10.38 -16.39
N LEU A 261 14.71 10.57 -15.84
CA LEU A 261 14.52 10.71 -14.39
C LEU A 261 14.85 9.40 -13.66
N LEU A 262 14.39 8.27 -14.18
CA LEU A 262 14.51 6.97 -13.50
C LEU A 262 15.94 6.39 -13.51
N GLU A 263 16.75 6.80 -14.48
CA GLU A 263 18.17 6.42 -14.66
C GLU A 263 19.13 7.53 -14.17
N THR A 264 18.62 8.57 -13.48
CA THR A 264 19.45 9.67 -12.97
C THR A 264 20.52 9.13 -11.99
N PRO A 265 21.82 9.42 -12.22
CA PRO A 265 22.88 8.95 -11.33
C PRO A 265 22.67 9.39 -9.88
N ASN A 266 22.93 8.46 -8.95
CA ASN A 266 22.76 8.64 -7.50
C ASN A 266 21.30 8.82 -7.03
N VAL A 267 20.31 8.67 -7.92
CA VAL A 267 18.89 8.73 -7.58
C VAL A 267 18.23 7.40 -7.89
N SER A 268 17.30 6.95 -7.05
CA SER A 268 16.41 5.83 -7.40
C SER A 268 14.98 6.11 -7.03
N PHE A 269 14.07 5.67 -7.89
CA PHE A 269 12.64 5.66 -7.63
C PHE A 269 12.22 4.24 -7.28
N LYS A 270 11.77 4.03 -6.04
CA LYS A 270 11.23 2.74 -5.58
C LYS A 270 9.71 2.86 -5.49
N PHE A 271 9.02 2.27 -6.45
CA PHE A 271 7.57 2.34 -6.58
C PHE A 271 6.90 1.18 -5.85
N PHE A 272 6.03 1.47 -4.90
CA PHE A 272 5.19 0.48 -4.23
C PHE A 272 3.76 0.60 -4.77
N LEU A 273 3.47 -0.15 -5.82
CA LEU A 273 2.24 -0.01 -6.60
C LEU A 273 1.25 -1.13 -6.30
N TRP A 274 -0.04 -0.80 -6.42
CA TRP A 274 -1.07 -1.82 -6.41
C TRP A 274 -0.92 -2.75 -7.64
N ASP A 275 -0.97 -4.06 -7.41
CA ASP A 275 -0.79 -5.09 -8.44
C ASP A 275 -1.76 -4.98 -9.62
N SER A 276 -2.96 -4.45 -9.41
CA SER A 276 -3.90 -4.15 -10.49
C SER A 276 -3.41 -3.09 -11.50
N LEU A 277 -2.32 -2.37 -11.22
CA LEU A 277 -1.69 -1.44 -12.18
C LEU A 277 -0.78 -2.19 -13.17
N LYS A 278 -0.39 -3.43 -12.89
CA LYS A 278 0.57 -4.20 -13.69
C LYS A 278 0.21 -4.34 -15.18
N PRO A 279 -1.07 -4.56 -15.55
CA PRO A 279 -1.45 -4.61 -16.97
C PRO A 279 -1.17 -3.30 -17.71
N TYR A 280 -1.35 -2.15 -17.06
CA TYR A 280 -1.11 -0.83 -17.64
C TYR A 280 0.38 -0.49 -17.70
N SER A 281 1.12 -0.78 -16.62
CA SER A 281 2.55 -0.50 -16.55
C SER A 281 3.38 -1.37 -17.49
N THR A 282 3.01 -2.63 -17.74
CA THR A 282 3.75 -3.50 -18.65
C THR A 282 3.77 -2.93 -20.09
N ILE A 283 2.70 -2.25 -20.49
CA ILE A 283 2.59 -1.59 -21.80
C ILE A 283 3.42 -0.30 -21.85
N ALA A 284 3.49 0.43 -20.74
CA ALA A 284 4.02 1.80 -20.73
C ALA A 284 5.44 1.96 -20.15
N ALA A 285 5.83 1.12 -19.19
CA ALA A 285 6.93 1.37 -18.26
C ALA A 285 8.24 0.64 -18.62
N ARG A 286 8.51 0.38 -19.91
CA ARG A 286 9.76 -0.26 -20.41
C ARG A 286 10.30 -1.33 -19.43
N PRO A 287 9.60 -2.45 -19.26
CA PRO A 287 9.94 -3.47 -18.25
C PRO A 287 11.32 -4.11 -18.48
N ASP A 288 11.90 -3.92 -19.66
CA ASP A 288 13.29 -4.25 -19.99
C ASP A 288 14.32 -3.40 -19.24
N ARG A 289 13.95 -2.21 -18.76
CA ARG A 289 14.84 -1.26 -18.07
C ARG A 289 14.57 -1.12 -16.58
N ILE A 290 13.31 -1.26 -16.17
CA ILE A 290 12.91 -1.12 -14.77
C ILE A 290 12.47 -2.48 -14.24
N VAL A 291 13.26 -3.03 -13.33
CA VAL A 291 12.95 -4.32 -12.70
C VAL A 291 11.69 -4.19 -11.86
N SER A 292 10.81 -5.20 -11.96
CA SER A 292 9.60 -5.29 -11.16
C SER A 292 9.54 -6.58 -10.35
N PHE A 293 8.94 -6.50 -9.16
CA PHE A 293 8.77 -7.58 -8.22
C PHE A 293 7.30 -7.71 -7.83
N ASP A 294 6.84 -8.94 -7.57
CA ASP A 294 5.48 -9.20 -7.11
C ASP A 294 5.51 -9.71 -5.66
N LEU A 295 4.86 -8.99 -4.75
CA LEU A 295 4.66 -9.47 -3.39
C LEU A 295 3.58 -10.55 -3.35
N LYS A 296 3.96 -11.75 -2.95
CA LYS A 296 3.05 -12.86 -2.68
C LYS A 296 3.28 -13.37 -1.28
N TRP A 297 2.19 -13.47 -0.52
CA TRP A 297 2.23 -14.04 0.82
C TRP A 297 1.92 -15.52 0.78
N GLU A 298 2.68 -16.28 1.55
CA GLU A 298 2.41 -17.69 1.80
C GLU A 298 1.81 -17.90 3.18
N THR A 299 1.08 -19.00 3.36
CA THR A 299 0.51 -19.40 4.66
C THR A 299 1.58 -19.41 5.77
N LYS A 300 2.77 -19.96 5.49
CA LYS A 300 3.87 -19.99 6.48
C LYS A 300 4.34 -18.60 6.89
N GLN A 301 4.40 -17.66 5.95
CA GLN A 301 4.85 -16.29 6.23
C GLN A 301 3.84 -15.55 7.11
N LEU A 302 2.53 -15.77 6.92
CA LEU A 302 1.50 -15.19 7.78
C LEU A 302 1.53 -15.76 9.20
N VAL A 303 1.76 -17.08 9.35
CA VAL A 303 1.98 -17.68 10.67
C VAL A 303 3.20 -17.05 11.35
N THR A 304 4.34 -16.96 10.64
CA THR A 304 5.55 -16.33 11.18
C THR A 304 5.32 -14.87 11.55
N MET A 305 4.60 -14.11 10.72
CA MET A 305 4.25 -12.72 11.01
C MET A 305 3.42 -12.62 12.30
N LEU A 306 2.38 -13.45 12.45
CA LEU A 306 1.52 -13.45 13.63
C LEU A 306 2.32 -13.83 14.89
N ASN A 307 3.18 -14.85 14.82
CA ASN A 307 4.05 -15.26 15.92
C ASN A 307 4.99 -14.14 16.36
N LYS A 308 5.75 -13.56 15.43
CA LYS A 308 6.64 -12.42 15.74
C LYS A 308 5.89 -11.22 16.31
N ARG A 309 4.67 -10.98 15.82
CA ARG A 309 3.83 -9.88 16.27
C ARG A 309 3.37 -10.10 17.72
N VAL A 310 2.88 -11.29 18.08
CA VAL A 310 2.50 -11.56 19.48
C VAL A 310 3.72 -11.59 20.40
N GLU A 311 4.88 -12.03 19.89
CA GLU A 311 6.15 -12.02 20.63
C GLU A 311 6.59 -10.60 20.98
N SER A 312 6.62 -9.73 19.98
CA SER A 312 6.96 -8.32 20.10
C SER A 312 6.07 -7.60 21.13
N TYR A 313 4.76 -7.80 21.03
CA TYR A 313 3.77 -7.15 21.90
C TYR A 313 3.68 -7.74 23.32
N SER A 314 4.33 -8.88 23.56
CA SER A 314 4.37 -9.56 24.85
C SER A 314 5.77 -9.56 25.49
N ARG A 315 6.78 -8.97 24.83
CA ARG A 315 8.20 -9.10 25.19
C ARG A 315 8.62 -10.55 25.40
N GLY A 316 8.24 -11.41 24.45
CA GLY A 316 8.61 -12.84 24.46
C GLY A 316 7.75 -13.75 25.32
N LYS A 317 6.79 -13.24 26.10
CA LYS A 317 5.90 -14.08 26.92
C LYS A 317 4.98 -14.97 26.07
N VAL A 318 4.57 -14.49 24.91
CA VAL A 318 3.75 -15.22 23.93
C VAL A 318 4.50 -15.22 22.60
N TYR A 319 5.11 -16.34 22.23
CA TYR A 319 5.91 -16.46 21.00
C TYR A 319 5.27 -17.36 19.93
N ASP A 320 4.26 -18.13 20.31
CA ASP A 320 3.53 -19.04 19.42
C ASP A 320 2.03 -18.73 19.50
N PHE A 321 1.53 -18.07 18.47
CA PHE A 321 0.14 -17.64 18.41
C PHE A 321 -0.84 -18.82 18.36
N SER A 322 -0.40 -19.98 17.86
CA SER A 322 -1.26 -21.17 17.79
C SER A 322 -1.68 -21.68 19.17
N LYS A 323 -0.85 -21.46 20.19
CA LYS A 323 -1.13 -21.82 21.60
C LYS A 323 -2.22 -20.97 22.25
N MET A 324 -2.66 -19.90 21.59
CA MET A 324 -3.78 -19.08 22.07
C MET A 324 -5.15 -19.64 21.68
N PHE A 325 -5.21 -20.74 20.94
CA PHE A 325 -6.47 -21.34 20.47
C PHE A 325 -6.71 -22.68 21.15
N LYS A 326 -7.98 -22.95 21.50
CA LYS A 326 -8.38 -24.30 21.95
C LYS A 326 -8.29 -25.34 20.83
N ASP A 327 -8.50 -24.88 19.59
CA ASP A 327 -8.42 -25.70 18.38
C ASP A 327 -7.47 -25.07 17.38
N LEU A 328 -6.39 -25.79 17.04
CA LEU A 328 -5.37 -25.36 16.09
C LEU A 328 -5.92 -25.08 14.68
N ARG A 329 -7.04 -25.71 14.29
CA ARG A 329 -7.70 -25.44 12.99
C ARG A 329 -8.12 -23.98 12.86
N SER A 330 -8.39 -23.31 13.98
CA SER A 330 -8.81 -21.91 14.02
C SER A 330 -7.78 -20.97 13.39
N LEU A 331 -6.48 -21.20 13.63
CA LEU A 331 -5.43 -20.41 12.98
C LEU A 331 -5.41 -20.62 11.47
N GLY A 332 -5.60 -21.86 11.02
CA GLY A 332 -5.74 -22.17 9.59
C GLY A 332 -6.95 -21.47 8.95
N ARG A 333 -8.09 -21.41 9.66
CA ARG A 333 -9.28 -20.69 9.20
C ARG A 333 -9.03 -19.18 9.12
N ILE A 334 -8.35 -18.57 10.10
CA ILE A 334 -7.97 -17.15 10.05
C ILE A 334 -7.14 -16.86 8.79
N ILE A 335 -6.14 -17.69 8.50
CA ILE A 335 -5.27 -17.48 7.34
C ILE A 335 -6.05 -17.64 6.04
N LEU A 336 -6.90 -18.66 5.93
CA LEU A 336 -7.78 -18.86 4.77
C LEU A 336 -8.67 -17.63 4.54
N PHE A 337 -9.42 -17.22 5.56
CA PHE A 337 -10.37 -16.11 5.47
C PHE A 337 -9.72 -14.73 5.38
N SER A 338 -8.42 -14.62 5.64
CA SER A 338 -7.68 -13.41 5.36
C SER A 338 -7.38 -13.20 3.87
N GLU A 339 -7.62 -14.19 3.01
CA GLU A 339 -7.23 -14.15 1.58
C GLU A 339 -5.73 -13.84 1.42
N LEU A 340 -4.91 -14.42 2.30
CA LEU A 340 -3.47 -14.19 2.40
C LEU A 340 -3.07 -12.69 2.57
N SER A 341 -3.98 -11.85 3.06
CA SER A 341 -3.72 -10.44 3.35
C SER A 341 -3.28 -10.25 4.82
N PRO A 342 -2.05 -9.77 5.08
CA PRO A 342 -1.60 -9.39 6.43
C PRO A 342 -2.56 -8.46 7.15
N ARG A 343 -3.07 -7.44 6.45
CA ARG A 343 -4.03 -6.48 7.00
C ARG A 343 -5.29 -7.17 7.47
N ASP A 344 -5.89 -8.02 6.64
CA ASP A 344 -7.13 -8.70 7.00
C ASP A 344 -6.89 -9.80 8.05
N CYS A 345 -5.72 -10.45 8.07
CA CYS A 345 -5.28 -11.32 9.17
C CYS A 345 -5.33 -10.58 10.52
N VAL A 346 -4.71 -9.40 10.61
CA VAL A 346 -4.70 -8.58 11.82
C VAL A 346 -6.11 -8.15 12.22
N ARG A 347 -6.95 -7.73 11.26
CA ARG A 347 -8.34 -7.33 11.52
C ARG A 347 -9.20 -8.48 12.03
N ILE A 348 -9.04 -9.68 11.48
CA ILE A 348 -9.71 -10.88 11.97
C ILE A 348 -9.27 -11.19 13.41
N CYS A 349 -7.96 -11.16 13.70
CA CYS A 349 -7.45 -11.42 15.03
C CYS A 349 -7.92 -10.38 16.06
N PHE A 350 -7.98 -9.10 15.67
CA PHE A 350 -8.57 -8.04 16.49
C PHE A 350 -10.02 -8.35 16.86
N ARG A 351 -10.84 -8.76 15.88
CA ARG A 351 -12.24 -9.13 16.12
C ARG A 351 -12.34 -10.32 17.05
N ILE A 352 -11.57 -11.38 16.82
CA ILE A 352 -11.57 -12.59 17.68
C ILE A 352 -11.23 -12.23 19.11
N MET A 353 -10.22 -11.38 19.32
CA MET A 353 -9.82 -10.95 20.66
C MET A 353 -10.91 -10.15 21.36
N SER A 354 -11.58 -9.24 20.64
CA SER A 354 -12.70 -8.46 21.15
C SER A 354 -13.91 -9.35 21.49
N GLU A 355 -14.28 -10.27 20.61
CA GLU A 355 -15.43 -11.17 20.81
C GLU A 355 -15.15 -12.22 21.89
N GLN A 356 -13.91 -12.71 22.04
CA GLN A 356 -13.55 -13.62 23.14
C GLN A 356 -13.69 -12.90 24.50
N PHE A 357 -13.23 -11.65 24.59
CA PHE A 357 -13.39 -10.86 25.80
C PHE A 357 -14.87 -10.67 26.19
N LYS A 358 -15.74 -10.40 25.21
CA LYS A 358 -17.19 -10.30 25.43
C LYS A 358 -17.82 -11.64 25.82
N TYR A 359 -17.38 -12.72 25.20
CA TYR A 359 -17.90 -14.07 25.45
C TYR A 359 -17.54 -14.56 26.85
N ASN A 360 -16.25 -14.54 27.20
CA ASN A 360 -15.78 -14.91 28.53
C ASN A 360 -14.39 -14.32 28.81
N PRO A 361 -14.29 -13.25 29.62
CA PRO A 361 -13.01 -12.61 29.95
C PRO A 361 -12.15 -13.43 30.92
N LYS A 362 -12.65 -14.55 31.47
CA LYS A 362 -11.87 -15.46 32.32
C LYS A 362 -11.22 -16.61 31.54
N ASP A 363 -11.55 -16.75 30.26
CA ASP A 363 -10.99 -17.77 29.37
C ASP A 363 -9.87 -17.15 28.52
N PHE A 364 -8.66 -17.67 28.69
CA PHE A 364 -7.46 -17.15 28.05
C PHE A 364 -7.12 -17.85 26.73
N LEU A 365 -7.92 -18.84 26.33
CA LEU A 365 -7.83 -19.48 25.03
C LEU A 365 -9.04 -19.12 24.17
N PHE A 366 -8.80 -18.81 22.90
CA PHE A 366 -9.84 -18.50 21.94
C PHE A 366 -10.68 -19.75 21.65
N ASN A 367 -11.98 -19.62 21.90
CA ASN A 367 -12.97 -20.67 21.65
C ASN A 367 -13.27 -20.78 20.16
N GLU A 368 -13.42 -22.02 19.68
CA GLU A 368 -13.72 -22.28 18.27
C GLU A 368 -15.01 -21.59 17.79
N SER A 369 -16.07 -21.60 18.62
CA SER A 369 -17.33 -20.92 18.33
C SER A 369 -17.17 -19.40 18.17
N VAL A 370 -16.33 -18.79 19.00
CA VAL A 370 -16.02 -17.34 18.95
C VAL A 370 -15.22 -17.02 17.69
N VAL A 371 -14.23 -17.84 17.35
CA VAL A 371 -13.46 -17.70 16.10
C VAL A 371 -14.40 -17.81 14.90
N ASN A 372 -15.24 -18.83 14.86
CA ASN A 372 -16.14 -19.06 13.73
C ASN A 372 -17.15 -17.92 13.56
N ASN A 373 -17.75 -17.44 14.66
CA ASN A 373 -18.64 -16.29 14.60
C ASN A 373 -17.90 -15.00 14.14
N SER A 374 -16.66 -14.80 14.61
CA SER A 374 -15.84 -13.64 14.21
C SER A 374 -15.52 -13.66 12.71
N LEU A 375 -15.20 -14.83 12.16
CA LEU A 375 -14.99 -15.02 10.72
C LEU A 375 -16.27 -14.74 9.93
N ARG A 376 -17.42 -15.22 10.40
CA ARG A 376 -18.73 -14.92 9.81
C ARG A 376 -19.01 -13.43 9.75
N MET A 377 -18.86 -12.72 10.87
CA MET A 377 -19.04 -11.26 10.92
C MET A 377 -18.05 -10.56 9.99
N PHE A 378 -16.78 -10.96 10.02
CA PHE A 378 -15.75 -10.36 9.16
C PHE A 378 -16.03 -10.57 7.68
N SER A 379 -16.51 -11.75 7.27
CA SER A 379 -16.89 -12.01 5.88
C SER A 379 -18.04 -11.12 5.41
N ILE A 380 -19.05 -10.88 6.25
CA ILE A 380 -20.17 -9.99 5.96
C ILE A 380 -19.69 -8.54 5.83
N ASP A 381 -18.91 -8.06 6.80
CA ASP A 381 -18.36 -6.70 6.79
C ASP A 381 -17.48 -6.48 5.55
N LYS A 382 -16.57 -7.43 5.27
CA LYS A 382 -15.66 -7.34 4.13
C LYS A 382 -16.41 -7.38 2.80
N THR A 383 -17.46 -8.20 2.70
CA THR A 383 -18.31 -8.23 1.49
C THR A 383 -19.00 -6.89 1.29
N SER A 384 -19.44 -6.25 2.37
CA SER A 384 -20.04 -4.91 2.33
C SER A 384 -19.04 -3.80 1.99
N GLU A 385 -17.76 -3.95 2.37
CA GLU A 385 -16.66 -3.07 1.94
C GLU A 385 -16.35 -3.19 0.44
N LEU A 386 -16.46 -4.41 -0.10
CA LEU A 386 -16.12 -4.70 -1.49
C LEU A 386 -17.28 -4.40 -2.46
N ILE A 387 -18.53 -4.58 -2.02
CA ILE A 387 -19.75 -4.38 -2.80
C ILE A 387 -20.61 -3.31 -2.13
N LEU A 388 -20.37 -2.05 -2.51
CA LEU A 388 -21.02 -0.89 -1.90
C LEU A 388 -22.52 -0.76 -2.23
N ASN A 389 -22.96 -1.32 -3.37
CA ASN A 389 -24.35 -1.23 -3.79
C ASN A 389 -25.22 -2.22 -2.98
N LYS A 390 -26.10 -1.70 -2.13
CA LYS A 390 -26.97 -2.50 -1.24
C LYS A 390 -27.89 -3.48 -1.99
N SER A 391 -28.42 -3.10 -3.15
CA SER A 391 -29.28 -3.97 -3.95
C SER A 391 -28.48 -5.17 -4.48
N ASN A 392 -27.30 -4.89 -5.01
CA ASN A 392 -26.38 -5.90 -5.52
C ASN A 392 -25.91 -6.85 -4.41
N LEU A 393 -25.67 -6.34 -3.20
CA LEU A 393 -25.36 -7.13 -2.00
C LEU A 393 -26.54 -8.03 -1.58
N ALA A 394 -27.77 -7.53 -1.62
CA ALA A 394 -28.96 -8.33 -1.34
C ALA A 394 -29.12 -9.49 -2.35
N HIS A 395 -28.85 -9.25 -3.64
CA HIS A 395 -28.85 -10.32 -4.64
C HIS A 395 -27.71 -11.33 -4.42
N LEU A 396 -26.53 -10.88 -4.00
CA LEU A 396 -25.42 -11.75 -3.65
C LEU A 396 -25.83 -12.78 -2.59
N HIS A 397 -26.44 -12.33 -1.49
CA HIS A 397 -26.90 -13.23 -0.42
C HIS A 397 -28.00 -14.21 -0.86
N LYS A 398 -28.80 -13.86 -1.87
CA LYS A 398 -29.83 -14.76 -2.44
C LYS A 398 -29.25 -15.89 -3.29
N THR A 399 -28.00 -15.78 -3.75
CA THR A 399 -27.42 -16.79 -4.65
C THR A 399 -27.34 -18.18 -4.02
N GLY A 400 -27.01 -18.29 -2.73
CA GLY A 400 -27.00 -19.55 -1.99
C GLY A 400 -25.93 -20.56 -2.42
N CYS A 401 -25.00 -20.17 -3.29
CA CYS A 401 -24.00 -21.06 -3.87
C CYS A 401 -22.70 -20.32 -4.20
N VAL A 402 -21.62 -21.07 -4.38
CA VAL A 402 -20.29 -20.52 -4.69
C VAL A 402 -20.03 -20.51 -6.19
N SER A 403 -20.58 -21.48 -6.92
CA SER A 403 -20.48 -21.60 -8.37
C SER A 403 -21.84 -21.89 -8.99
N PHE A 404 -22.15 -21.23 -10.10
CA PHE A 404 -23.46 -21.27 -10.72
C PHE A 404 -23.42 -20.92 -12.21
N THR A 405 -24.45 -21.35 -12.93
CA THR A 405 -24.86 -20.83 -14.23
C THR A 405 -25.90 -19.72 -14.03
N ILE A 406 -26.10 -18.88 -15.06
CA ILE A 406 -27.12 -17.82 -14.98
C ILE A 406 -28.52 -18.46 -14.84
N GLU A 407 -28.75 -19.56 -15.54
CA GLU A 407 -30.01 -20.28 -15.53
C GLU A 407 -30.35 -20.84 -14.15
N GLU A 408 -29.37 -21.35 -13.40
CA GLU A 408 -29.58 -21.79 -12.01
C GLU A 408 -30.01 -20.63 -11.11
N LEU A 409 -29.45 -19.43 -11.27
CA LEU A 409 -29.87 -18.27 -10.48
C LEU A 409 -31.29 -17.81 -10.81
N VAL A 410 -31.71 -17.92 -12.08
CA VAL A 410 -33.10 -17.67 -12.48
C VAL A 410 -34.02 -18.71 -11.84
N SER A 411 -33.68 -20.00 -11.93
CA SER A 411 -34.46 -21.08 -11.30
C SER A 411 -34.58 -20.92 -9.78
N ASN A 412 -33.53 -20.42 -9.13
CA ASN A 412 -33.51 -20.12 -7.69
C ASN A 412 -34.18 -18.79 -7.33
N LYS A 413 -34.83 -18.11 -8.28
CA LYS A 413 -35.56 -16.84 -8.08
C LYS A 413 -34.69 -15.72 -7.50
N VAL A 414 -33.40 -15.68 -7.86
CA VAL A 414 -32.50 -14.58 -7.48
C VAL A 414 -32.90 -13.28 -8.18
N ALA A 415 -33.38 -13.38 -9.42
CA ALA A 415 -34.01 -12.31 -10.21
C ALA A 415 -35.04 -12.89 -11.18
N ALA A 416 -35.77 -12.01 -11.88
CA ALA A 416 -36.88 -12.39 -12.75
C ALA A 416 -36.46 -13.16 -14.00
N ASP A 417 -35.32 -12.81 -14.61
CA ASP A 417 -34.88 -13.36 -15.89
C ASP A 417 -33.35 -13.34 -16.08
N THR A 418 -32.91 -13.89 -17.20
CA THR A 418 -31.49 -13.97 -17.58
C THR A 418 -30.84 -12.59 -17.77
N PRO A 419 -31.44 -11.61 -18.49
CA PRO A 419 -30.92 -10.25 -18.55
C PRO A 419 -30.70 -9.60 -17.18
N ALA A 420 -31.65 -9.73 -16.25
CA ALA A 420 -31.55 -9.20 -14.90
C ALA A 420 -30.37 -9.82 -14.14
N ILE A 421 -30.19 -11.14 -14.23
CA ILE A 421 -29.03 -11.82 -13.63
C ILE A 421 -27.72 -11.31 -14.25
N ARG A 422 -27.64 -11.13 -15.57
CA ARG A 422 -26.43 -10.57 -16.21
C ARG A 422 -26.07 -9.20 -15.65
N ASN A 423 -27.05 -8.32 -15.49
CA ASN A 423 -26.84 -7.00 -14.91
C ASN A 423 -26.39 -7.06 -13.45
N ILE A 424 -26.90 -8.03 -12.67
CA ILE A 424 -26.51 -8.25 -11.27
C ILE A 424 -25.06 -8.74 -11.17
N ILE A 425 -24.64 -9.71 -12.00
CA ILE A 425 -23.30 -10.30 -11.92
C ILE A 425 -22.24 -9.46 -12.62
N ASN A 426 -22.62 -8.56 -13.54
CA ASN A 426 -21.66 -7.76 -14.32
C ASN A 426 -20.69 -6.97 -13.40
N PRO A 427 -21.15 -6.23 -12.37
CA PRO A 427 -20.25 -5.61 -11.41
C PRO A 427 -19.30 -6.60 -10.72
N TRP A 428 -19.77 -7.80 -10.36
CA TRP A 428 -18.92 -8.82 -9.73
C TRP A 428 -17.84 -9.33 -10.68
N THR A 429 -18.16 -9.45 -11.97
CA THR A 429 -17.20 -9.85 -13.00
C THR A 429 -16.20 -8.76 -13.33
N THR A 430 -16.65 -7.50 -13.44
CA THR A 430 -15.78 -6.34 -13.70
C THR A 430 -14.80 -6.12 -12.55
N SER A 431 -15.22 -6.35 -11.30
CA SER A 431 -14.34 -6.27 -10.12
C SER A 431 -13.55 -7.55 -9.85
N GLU A 432 -13.58 -8.53 -10.75
CA GLU A 432 -12.93 -9.84 -10.64
C GLU A 432 -13.31 -10.72 -9.44
N TYR A 433 -14.30 -10.31 -8.64
CA TYR A 433 -14.85 -11.13 -7.55
C TYR A 433 -15.51 -12.41 -8.06
N LEU A 434 -16.03 -12.38 -9.29
CA LEU A 434 -16.65 -13.50 -9.99
C LEU A 434 -15.92 -13.74 -11.33
N LYS A 435 -15.53 -14.98 -11.63
CA LYS A 435 -14.92 -15.33 -12.93
C LYS A 435 -15.73 -16.42 -13.62
N LYS A 436 -15.76 -16.39 -14.96
CA LYS A 436 -16.23 -17.49 -15.79
C LYS A 436 -15.21 -18.62 -15.70
N ILE A 437 -15.66 -19.83 -15.37
CA ILE A 437 -14.80 -20.99 -15.09
C ILE A 437 -14.95 -22.14 -16.09
N GLY A 438 -15.91 -22.06 -17.00
CA GLY A 438 -16.13 -23.10 -18.00
C GLY A 438 -17.52 -23.05 -18.63
N LEU A 439 -17.83 -24.12 -19.36
CA LEU A 439 -19.14 -24.35 -19.94
C LEU A 439 -19.80 -25.56 -19.27
N VAL A 440 -21.09 -25.46 -19.01
CA VAL A 440 -21.94 -26.56 -18.53
C VAL A 440 -22.87 -26.98 -19.66
N SER A 441 -22.78 -28.25 -20.04
CA SER A 441 -23.65 -28.86 -21.06
C SER A 441 -25.07 -29.01 -20.53
N ARG A 442 -26.06 -28.77 -21.39
CA ARG A 442 -27.48 -28.92 -21.07
C ARG A 442 -28.13 -29.92 -22.03
N LYS A 443 -29.08 -30.70 -21.51
CA LYS A 443 -29.86 -31.63 -22.34
C LYS A 443 -30.72 -30.82 -23.32
N ASN A 444 -30.56 -31.07 -24.61
CA ASN A 444 -31.33 -30.43 -25.69
C ASN A 444 -31.25 -28.89 -25.73
N ALA A 445 -30.17 -28.29 -25.20
CA ALA A 445 -29.96 -26.85 -25.24
C ALA A 445 -28.46 -26.53 -25.36
N LYS A 446 -28.13 -25.31 -25.82
CA LYS A 446 -26.74 -24.85 -25.89
C LYS A 446 -26.11 -24.82 -24.49
N SER A 447 -24.81 -25.17 -24.43
CA SER A 447 -24.01 -25.04 -23.21
C SER A 447 -23.99 -23.60 -22.72
N VAL A 448 -23.89 -23.44 -21.41
CA VAL A 448 -23.95 -22.13 -20.73
C VAL A 448 -22.70 -21.89 -19.92
N ASN A 449 -22.37 -20.62 -19.71
CA ASN A 449 -21.23 -20.25 -18.88
C ASN A 449 -21.50 -20.57 -17.42
N GLU A 450 -20.53 -21.21 -16.77
CA GLU A 450 -20.48 -21.31 -15.32
C GLU A 450 -19.54 -20.25 -14.75
N TYR A 451 -19.92 -19.70 -13.62
CA TYR A 451 -19.19 -18.69 -12.89
C TYR A 451 -18.91 -19.16 -11.47
N ALA A 452 -17.86 -18.62 -10.85
CA ALA A 452 -17.61 -18.84 -9.44
C ALA A 452 -16.91 -17.65 -8.78
N PHE A 453 -17.15 -17.51 -7.48
CA PHE A 453 -16.47 -16.50 -6.68
C PHE A 453 -14.98 -16.81 -6.49
N GLN A 454 -14.17 -15.76 -6.44
CA GLN A 454 -12.72 -15.84 -6.31
C GLN A 454 -12.21 -15.44 -4.92
N ASP A 455 -13.10 -15.05 -4.02
CA ASP A 455 -12.79 -14.63 -2.65
C ASP A 455 -13.63 -15.45 -1.66
N VAL A 456 -12.99 -16.09 -0.67
CA VAL A 456 -13.64 -16.97 0.31
C VAL A 456 -14.65 -16.24 1.16
N ARG A 457 -14.45 -14.95 1.40
CA ARG A 457 -15.32 -14.15 2.26
C ARG A 457 -16.60 -13.81 1.52
N ILE A 458 -16.51 -13.49 0.23
CA ILE A 458 -17.68 -13.33 -0.64
C ILE A 458 -18.39 -14.68 -0.81
N ALA A 459 -17.65 -15.75 -1.10
CA ALA A 459 -18.19 -17.10 -1.24
C ALA A 459 -18.88 -17.60 0.04
N TYR A 460 -18.34 -17.29 1.22
CA TYR A 460 -18.96 -17.65 2.49
C TYR A 460 -20.20 -16.80 2.77
N SER A 461 -20.15 -15.50 2.45
CA SER A 461 -21.30 -14.60 2.56
C SER A 461 -22.49 -15.03 1.71
N THR A 462 -22.29 -15.80 0.63
CA THR A 462 -23.41 -16.35 -0.16
C THR A 462 -24.01 -17.62 0.45
N CYS A 463 -23.28 -18.29 1.35
CA CYS A 463 -23.65 -19.56 1.98
C CYS A 463 -23.73 -19.46 3.52
N LEU A 464 -24.23 -18.34 4.06
CA LEU A 464 -24.32 -18.09 5.51
C LEU A 464 -25.24 -19.06 6.28
N ASN A 465 -25.99 -19.89 5.56
CA ASN A 465 -26.77 -21.00 6.12
C ASN A 465 -25.89 -22.21 6.51
N LEU A 466 -24.65 -22.26 6.02
CA LEU A 466 -23.68 -23.28 6.40
C LEU A 466 -22.83 -22.78 7.57
N ASP A 467 -22.57 -23.65 8.55
CA ASP A 467 -21.47 -23.44 9.47
C ASP A 467 -20.11 -23.47 8.71
N ILE A 468 -19.07 -22.94 9.34
CA ILE A 468 -17.77 -22.79 8.68
C ILE A 468 -17.13 -24.13 8.32
N ASP A 469 -17.32 -25.18 9.11
CA ASP A 469 -16.75 -26.49 8.80
C ASP A 469 -17.41 -27.12 7.60
N THR A 470 -18.73 -27.07 7.57
CA THR A 470 -19.52 -27.53 6.43
C THR A 470 -19.17 -26.73 5.17
N PHE A 471 -19.03 -25.40 5.27
CA PHE A 471 -18.60 -24.56 4.16
C PHE A 471 -17.20 -24.94 3.66
N ILE A 472 -16.20 -25.00 4.52
CA ILE A 472 -14.82 -25.34 4.12
C ILE A 472 -14.79 -26.71 3.45
N LYS A 473 -15.44 -27.72 4.06
CA LYS A 473 -15.49 -29.09 3.53
C LYS A 473 -16.13 -29.16 2.15
N GLN A 474 -17.25 -28.47 1.96
CA GLN A 474 -18.03 -28.56 0.73
C GLN A 474 -17.57 -27.60 -0.37
N LYS A 475 -16.95 -26.47 0.01
CA LYS A 475 -16.79 -25.32 -0.89
C LYS A 475 -15.36 -24.87 -1.14
N VAL A 476 -14.40 -25.34 -0.34
CA VAL A 476 -13.00 -24.89 -0.41
C VAL A 476 -12.09 -26.06 -0.78
N ARG A 477 -11.16 -25.83 -1.71
CA ARG A 477 -10.04 -26.74 -1.99
C ARG A 477 -8.74 -25.96 -2.06
N LYS A 478 -7.66 -26.62 -1.63
CA LYS A 478 -6.27 -26.17 -1.83
C LYS A 478 -5.62 -27.12 -2.82
N CYS A 479 -5.08 -26.58 -3.92
CA CYS A 479 -4.40 -27.42 -4.90
C CYS A 479 -3.16 -28.11 -4.28
N PRO A 480 -2.99 -29.43 -4.43
CA PRO A 480 -1.81 -30.11 -3.92
C PRO A 480 -0.54 -29.72 -4.69
N ASN A 481 -0.67 -29.34 -5.96
CA ASN A 481 0.44 -28.92 -6.82
C ASN A 481 0.81 -27.45 -6.59
N CYS A 482 -0.01 -26.50 -7.06
CA CYS A 482 0.32 -25.07 -7.00
C CYS A 482 -0.08 -24.36 -5.69
N LYS A 483 -0.64 -25.08 -4.71
CA LYS A 483 -1.05 -24.57 -3.38
C LYS A 483 -2.13 -23.46 -3.37
N THR A 484 -2.66 -23.08 -4.53
CA THR A 484 -3.75 -22.10 -4.67
C THR A 484 -5.04 -22.59 -4.01
N PHE A 485 -5.69 -21.72 -3.24
CA PHE A 485 -7.07 -21.93 -2.77
C PHE A 485 -8.07 -21.52 -3.84
N PHE A 486 -9.14 -22.29 -3.98
CA PHE A 486 -10.24 -21.94 -4.87
C PHE A 486 -11.56 -22.49 -4.36
N TYR A 487 -12.64 -21.83 -4.77
CA TYR A 487 -13.96 -21.95 -4.15
C TYR A 487 -15.01 -22.35 -5.17
N ARG A 488 -15.64 -23.51 -5.01
CA ARG A 488 -16.65 -24.06 -5.94
C ARG A 488 -17.66 -24.89 -5.16
N ASP A 489 -18.78 -25.25 -5.77
CA ASP A 489 -19.69 -26.24 -5.19
C ASP A 489 -19.17 -27.68 -5.40
N PHE A 490 -18.08 -28.07 -4.71
CA PHE A 490 -17.48 -29.41 -4.85
C PHE A 490 -18.40 -30.56 -4.42
N ASN A 491 -19.43 -30.26 -3.63
CA ASN A 491 -20.47 -31.20 -3.29
C ASN A 491 -21.45 -31.49 -4.45
N LYS A 492 -21.40 -30.72 -5.55
CA LYS A 492 -22.22 -30.95 -6.75
C LYS A 492 -21.45 -31.68 -7.85
N LYS A 493 -20.18 -31.33 -8.07
CA LYS A 493 -19.29 -31.95 -9.07
C LYS A 493 -17.82 -31.70 -8.78
N SER A 494 -16.95 -32.44 -9.45
CA SER A 494 -15.50 -32.23 -9.41
C SER A 494 -15.06 -31.05 -10.27
N TYR A 495 -13.97 -30.41 -9.87
CA TYR A 495 -13.35 -29.30 -10.58
C TYR A 495 -11.83 -29.46 -10.54
N ASN A 496 -11.18 -29.19 -11.67
CA ASN A 496 -9.74 -29.07 -11.71
C ASN A 496 -9.29 -27.75 -11.07
N CYS A 497 -8.04 -27.71 -10.64
CA CYS A 497 -7.42 -26.47 -10.16
C CYS A 497 -7.46 -25.40 -11.26
N PRO A 498 -7.97 -24.18 -10.98
CA PRO A 498 -8.04 -23.12 -11.98
C PRO A 498 -6.67 -22.57 -12.39
N SER A 499 -5.62 -22.80 -11.60
CA SER A 499 -4.27 -22.26 -11.87
C SER A 499 -3.37 -23.22 -12.63
N CYS A 500 -3.41 -24.53 -12.34
CA CYS A 500 -2.51 -25.51 -12.94
C CYS A 500 -3.23 -26.73 -13.55
N ASN A 501 -4.56 -26.71 -13.59
CA ASN A 501 -5.41 -27.77 -14.15
C ASN A 501 -5.24 -29.17 -13.52
N THR A 502 -4.56 -29.27 -12.38
CA THR A 502 -4.47 -30.53 -11.62
C THR A 502 -5.85 -30.97 -11.15
N SER A 503 -6.21 -32.24 -11.41
CA SER A 503 -7.43 -32.86 -10.87
C SER A 503 -7.37 -32.91 -9.34
N ILE A 504 -8.46 -32.55 -8.68
CA ILE A 504 -8.58 -32.60 -7.22
C ILE A 504 -9.76 -33.51 -6.89
N GLU A 505 -9.49 -34.59 -6.18
CA GLU A 505 -10.50 -35.47 -5.59
C GLU A 505 -11.13 -34.84 -4.33
#